data_AF-A0A1R0GW37-F1
#
_entry.id   AF-A0A1R0GW37-F1
#
_cell.length_a   1.000
_cell.length_b   1.000
_cell.length_c   1.000
_cell.angle_alpha   90.00
_cell.angle_beta   90.00
_cell.angle_gamma   90.00
#
_symmetry.space_group_name_H-M   'P 1'
#
loop_
_entity.id
_entity.type
_entity.pdbx_description
1 polymer ?
#
loop_
_entity_poly.entity_id
_entity_poly.type
_entity_poly.pdbx_seq_one_letter_code
_entity_poly.pdbx_strand_id
1 'polypeptide(L)'
;MSNKSVSYSERLFDFQRVSTSTFHDDSSTSQEEKYEENISNQDSKKKIIRFFIYFVSFLVSILFIGFLSAFFTNSKESTSHEASNDSKSNIAHPKLYKGPNQKFSSESNFNSSDSVILLSIDGFKASYFELGLTPNLVKLGKNGIFPEYMIPSFPTITFPNHYTIATGLYPESHGIIGNAFYDPLLNDTFSYKKPSSTDSKWWGGEPIWVTAAINNIKSATCMFPGSESEIKGHRPTYWFPYDDEMSQTHKIDQIIEWLLLPPNIRPSLILSYFPEVDSAGHNFGPSSKQVNDTLIQIDNTIGYLISKLTDNNLLNSSNIIIVSDHGMSTSLVPTHSVSLNSLLSKSNLSHLDVDRQSINFTSPKIFKNKNLVSSVHLWPHAGITPSKAEDTLYIYNKLLKSQDSSKYKVYLKKDVPKRLFFNQGARIPPILIIAEKPYFITYYPAKSSSSAKDSKNRYGHKNSKGKEKWFSHTNSFNDADTFPNFYSKTPKTLGVHGYDNLDDDMRSIFIAHGNKFRSPKSNKSHTLFNFPHINNVDVYNILAKLIDVSPAPNNGSISVVQSMVKKFV
;
A
#
# COMPACT_ATOMS: atom_id res chain seq x y z
N MET A 1 -6.16 55.36 -14.90
CA MET A 1 -6.50 56.25 -13.77
C MET A 1 -7.94 55.97 -13.33
N SER A 2 -8.29 56.43 -12.11
CA SER A 2 -9.62 56.41 -11.45
C SER A 2 -10.31 55.06 -11.17
N ASN A 3 -10.21 54.65 -9.90
CA ASN A 3 -11.18 53.81 -9.19
C ASN A 3 -12.57 54.48 -9.08
N LYS A 4 -13.61 53.67 -8.78
CA LYS A 4 -14.76 53.93 -7.89
C LYS A 4 -15.52 52.61 -7.74
N SER A 5 -15.56 51.89 -6.61
CA SER A 5 -16.04 52.22 -5.25
C SER A 5 -17.47 52.75 -5.22
N VAL A 6 -18.41 51.91 -4.78
CA VAL A 6 -19.79 52.29 -4.42
C VAL A 6 -20.06 51.78 -3.00
N SER A 7 -20.58 52.67 -2.16
CA SER A 7 -21.05 52.42 -0.80
C SER A 7 -22.36 53.19 -0.61
N TYR A 8 -23.39 52.52 -0.11
CA TYR A 8 -24.69 53.06 0.32
C TYR A 8 -25.37 51.94 1.15
N SER A 9 -26.16 52.17 2.19
CA SER A 9 -26.27 53.28 3.15
C SER A 9 -27.21 52.82 4.28
N GLU A 10 -27.10 53.41 5.47
CA GLU A 10 -27.92 53.07 6.64
C GLU A 10 -29.42 53.41 6.46
N ARG A 11 -30.26 52.84 7.34
CA ARG A 11 -31.58 53.41 7.66
C ARG A 11 -31.92 53.18 9.14
N LEU A 12 -31.96 54.25 9.91
CA LEU A 12 -32.38 54.34 11.32
C LEU A 12 -33.88 54.66 11.42
N PHE A 13 -34.53 54.27 12.53
CA PHE A 13 -35.69 54.97 13.11
C PHE A 13 -35.90 54.65 14.62
N ASP A 14 -35.23 55.45 15.45
CA ASP A 14 -35.59 56.08 16.74
C ASP A 14 -36.71 55.64 17.73
N PHE A 15 -36.27 55.65 19.00
CA PHE A 15 -36.87 56.18 20.27
C PHE A 15 -38.22 55.72 20.88
N GLN A 16 -38.15 55.28 22.16
CA GLN A 16 -38.47 56.05 23.40
C GLN A 16 -38.04 55.21 24.65
N ARG A 17 -37.29 55.69 25.69
CA ARG A 17 -37.58 56.67 26.78
C ARG A 17 -38.58 56.13 27.83
N VAL A 18 -38.37 56.05 29.17
CA VAL A 18 -37.30 56.37 30.18
C VAL A 18 -37.52 55.43 31.42
N SER A 19 -36.53 54.91 32.19
CA SER A 19 -36.13 55.42 33.54
C SER A 19 -35.06 54.60 34.29
N THR A 20 -34.28 55.26 35.16
CA THR A 20 -33.28 54.67 36.08
C THR A 20 -33.83 54.46 37.51
N SER A 21 -33.50 53.34 38.14
CA SER A 21 -33.47 53.21 39.62
C SER A 21 -32.50 52.13 40.07
N THR A 22 -31.56 52.48 40.94
CA THR A 22 -30.61 51.58 41.62
C THR A 22 -31.25 50.91 42.84
N PHE A 23 -30.99 49.63 43.11
CA PHE A 23 -30.74 49.07 44.46
C PHE A 23 -30.15 47.64 44.39
N HIS A 24 -29.61 47.15 45.51
CA HIS A 24 -28.76 45.96 45.64
C HIS A 24 -29.49 44.62 45.87
N ASP A 25 -28.84 43.55 45.38
CA ASP A 25 -28.71 42.17 45.90
C ASP A 25 -29.89 41.19 46.16
N ASP A 26 -29.48 39.91 46.16
CA ASP A 26 -30.12 38.66 46.61
C ASP A 26 -31.35 38.10 45.87
N SER A 27 -31.13 37.03 45.07
CA SER A 27 -31.95 35.79 45.02
C SER A 27 -31.53 34.79 43.92
N SER A 28 -30.27 34.34 43.88
CA SER A 28 -29.76 33.37 42.89
C SER A 28 -29.97 31.89 43.32
N THR A 29 -31.21 31.48 43.62
CA THR A 29 -31.52 30.09 44.05
C THR A 29 -32.79 29.48 43.45
N SER A 30 -33.57 30.21 42.65
CA SER A 30 -34.87 29.71 42.13
C SER A 30 -34.88 29.27 40.65
N GLN A 31 -33.74 29.35 39.95
CA GLN A 31 -33.63 28.90 38.55
C GLN A 31 -32.88 27.58 38.35
N GLU A 32 -31.99 27.17 39.27
CA GLU A 32 -31.26 25.90 39.13
C GLU A 32 -32.15 24.68 39.37
N GLU A 33 -33.05 24.71 40.37
CA GLU A 33 -33.98 23.61 40.67
C GLU A 33 -34.92 23.27 39.49
N LYS A 34 -35.33 24.26 38.68
CA LYS A 34 -36.15 24.03 37.47
C LYS A 34 -35.38 23.44 36.29
N TYR A 35 -34.05 23.45 36.33
CA TYR A 35 -33.21 22.89 35.27
C TYR A 35 -32.91 21.40 35.50
N GLU A 36 -32.72 20.98 36.76
CA GLU A 36 -32.42 19.58 37.09
C GLU A 36 -33.62 18.63 36.90
N GLU A 37 -34.84 19.09 37.21
CA GLU A 37 -36.06 18.27 37.06
C GLU A 37 -36.32 17.87 35.58
N ASN A 38 -35.94 18.75 34.63
CA ASN A 38 -36.04 18.49 33.20
C ASN A 38 -35.02 17.47 32.67
N ILE A 39 -33.84 17.35 33.31
CA ILE A 39 -32.81 16.38 32.91
C ILE A 39 -33.20 14.97 33.39
N SER A 40 -33.69 14.84 34.62
CA SER A 40 -34.21 13.58 35.17
C SER A 40 -35.28 12.94 34.27
N ASN A 41 -36.19 13.75 33.75
CA ASN A 41 -37.32 13.30 32.92
C ASN A 41 -36.95 12.93 31.47
N GLN A 42 -35.74 13.28 31.00
CA GLN A 42 -35.21 12.78 29.71
C GLN A 42 -34.53 11.42 29.85
N ASP A 43 -33.84 11.15 30.96
CA ASP A 43 -33.10 9.90 31.14
C ASP A 43 -34.02 8.71 31.50
N SER A 44 -35.15 8.96 32.16
CA SER A 44 -36.24 7.98 32.30
C SER A 44 -36.78 7.52 30.93
N LYS A 45 -37.08 8.48 30.02
CA LYS A 45 -37.53 8.18 28.65
C LYS A 45 -36.48 7.42 27.83
N LYS A 46 -35.19 7.78 27.92
CA LYS A 46 -34.10 7.03 27.25
C LYS A 46 -33.96 5.59 27.76
N LYS A 47 -34.17 5.34 29.06
CA LYS A 47 -34.18 3.97 29.63
C LYS A 47 -35.34 3.14 29.09
N ILE A 48 -36.54 3.71 28.99
CA ILE A 48 -37.72 3.04 28.42
C ILE A 48 -37.49 2.68 26.93
N ILE A 49 -36.95 3.61 26.14
CA ILE A 49 -36.63 3.35 24.72
C ILE A 49 -35.61 2.22 24.57
N ARG A 50 -34.53 2.21 25.40
CA ARG A 50 -33.54 1.12 25.39
C ARG A 50 -34.16 -0.23 25.77
N PHE A 51 -35.00 -0.26 26.80
CA PHE A 51 -35.73 -1.48 27.19
C PHE A 51 -36.59 -2.02 26.05
N PHE A 52 -37.32 -1.15 25.35
CA PHE A 52 -38.16 -1.53 24.21
C PHE A 52 -37.34 -2.09 23.04
N ILE A 53 -36.19 -1.51 22.73
CA ILE A 53 -35.27 -2.03 21.71
C ILE A 53 -34.77 -3.43 22.08
N TYR A 54 -34.30 -3.65 23.31
CA TYR A 54 -33.85 -4.98 23.75
C TYR A 54 -34.99 -6.01 23.76
N PHE A 55 -36.21 -5.62 24.15
CA PHE A 55 -37.38 -6.49 24.13
C PHE A 55 -37.76 -6.93 22.70
N VAL A 56 -37.73 -6.01 21.73
CA VAL A 56 -37.97 -6.34 20.32
C VAL A 56 -36.84 -7.23 19.76
N SER A 57 -35.57 -6.97 20.07
CA SER A 57 -34.46 -7.85 19.67
C SER A 57 -34.56 -9.26 20.26
N PHE A 58 -35.06 -9.39 21.49
CA PHE A 58 -35.32 -10.67 22.15
C PHE A 58 -36.46 -11.46 21.47
N LEU A 59 -37.57 -10.79 21.11
CA LEU A 59 -38.66 -11.42 20.35
C LEU A 59 -38.21 -11.90 18.95
N VAL A 60 -37.41 -11.09 18.24
CA VAL A 60 -36.87 -11.48 16.92
C VAL A 60 -35.94 -12.68 17.02
N SER A 61 -35.13 -12.79 18.08
CA SER A 61 -34.24 -13.94 18.27
C SER A 61 -34.97 -15.23 18.66
N ILE A 62 -36.09 -15.15 19.41
CA ILE A 62 -36.98 -16.30 19.64
C ILE A 62 -37.57 -16.81 18.32
N LEU A 63 -38.08 -15.91 17.46
CA LEU A 63 -38.60 -16.28 16.14
C LEU A 63 -37.53 -16.93 15.24
N PHE A 64 -36.29 -16.45 15.31
CA PHE A 64 -35.18 -17.02 14.53
C PHE A 64 -34.79 -18.43 14.99
N ILE A 65 -34.83 -18.71 16.30
CA ILE A 65 -34.59 -20.05 16.87
C ILE A 65 -35.70 -21.03 16.44
N GLY A 66 -36.96 -20.58 16.43
CA GLY A 66 -38.08 -21.37 15.92
C GLY A 66 -37.99 -21.68 14.41
N PHE A 67 -37.40 -20.76 13.63
CA PHE A 67 -37.18 -20.98 12.19
C PHE A 67 -36.05 -21.99 11.91
N LEU A 68 -34.97 -21.97 12.72
CA LEU A 68 -33.89 -22.96 12.60
C LEU A 68 -34.35 -24.37 13.01
N SER A 69 -35.15 -24.52 14.06
CA SER A 69 -35.60 -25.85 14.52
C SER A 69 -36.48 -26.56 13.49
N ALA A 70 -37.33 -25.82 12.78
CA ALA A 70 -38.14 -26.34 11.67
C ALA A 70 -37.32 -26.76 10.43
N PHE A 71 -36.14 -26.17 10.22
CA PHE A 71 -35.27 -26.51 9.09
C PHE A 71 -34.49 -27.81 9.31
N PHE A 72 -34.06 -28.10 10.54
CA PHE A 72 -33.27 -29.29 10.86
C PHE A 72 -34.09 -30.59 11.05
N THR A 73 -35.42 -30.51 11.17
CA THR A 73 -36.29 -31.69 11.25
C THR A 73 -36.62 -32.32 9.89
N ASN A 74 -36.36 -31.61 8.78
CA ASN A 74 -36.80 -32.01 7.44
C ASN A 74 -35.68 -32.57 6.52
N SER A 75 -34.50 -32.88 7.05
CA SER A 75 -33.34 -33.34 6.26
C SER A 75 -32.72 -34.65 6.78
N LYS A 76 -33.53 -35.72 6.86
CA LYS A 76 -33.04 -37.09 7.11
C LYS A 76 -33.84 -38.12 6.31
N GLU A 77 -33.32 -38.52 5.15
CA GLU A 77 -33.69 -39.80 4.53
C GLU A 77 -32.63 -40.32 3.54
N SER A 78 -32.15 -41.56 3.75
CA SER A 78 -31.37 -42.43 2.83
C SER A 78 -29.97 -41.92 2.33
N THR A 79 -28.94 -42.74 2.09
CA THR A 79 -28.77 -44.22 2.18
C THR A 79 -27.32 -44.63 2.51
N SER A 80 -27.18 -45.89 2.91
CA SER A 80 -26.03 -46.73 3.30
C SER A 80 -24.68 -46.64 2.56
N HIS A 81 -23.62 -46.83 3.36
CA HIS A 81 -22.38 -47.62 3.15
C HIS A 81 -21.94 -48.07 1.74
N GLU A 82 -20.67 -47.80 1.41
CA GLU A 82 -19.63 -48.85 1.36
C GLU A 82 -18.21 -48.25 1.53
N ALA A 83 -17.21 -49.07 1.83
CA ALA A 83 -15.85 -48.62 2.15
C ALA A 83 -14.79 -49.31 1.29
N SER A 84 -13.91 -48.51 0.67
CA SER A 84 -12.67 -49.00 0.05
C SER A 84 -11.56 -47.96 0.19
N ASN A 85 -10.39 -48.40 0.68
CA ASN A 85 -9.19 -47.57 0.76
C ASN A 85 -8.73 -47.15 -0.64
N ASP A 86 -8.45 -45.87 -0.86
CA ASP A 86 -7.32 -45.49 -1.70
C ASP A 86 -6.73 -44.13 -1.29
N SER A 87 -5.40 -44.05 -1.26
CA SER A 87 -4.68 -42.91 -0.70
C SER A 87 -4.34 -41.88 -1.77
N LYS A 88 -5.18 -40.87 -1.96
CA LYS A 88 -4.84 -39.65 -2.73
C LYS A 88 -5.21 -38.38 -1.97
N SER A 89 -4.22 -37.50 -1.82
CA SER A 89 -4.36 -36.18 -1.21
C SER A 89 -5.14 -35.24 -2.12
N ASN A 90 -6.47 -35.20 -1.98
CA ASN A 90 -7.31 -34.19 -2.58
C ASN A 90 -7.10 -32.83 -1.88
N ILE A 91 -6.01 -32.15 -2.21
CA ILE A 91 -5.90 -30.70 -2.00
C ILE A 91 -6.80 -30.05 -3.05
N ALA A 92 -7.84 -29.37 -2.60
CA ALA A 92 -8.74 -28.66 -3.49
C ALA A 92 -7.99 -27.50 -4.15
N HIS A 93 -7.70 -27.60 -5.45
CA HIS A 93 -7.17 -26.47 -6.21
C HIS A 93 -8.15 -25.28 -6.13
N PRO A 94 -7.66 -24.05 -5.87
CA PRO A 94 -8.51 -22.87 -5.86
C PRO A 94 -9.17 -22.69 -7.23
N LYS A 95 -10.47 -22.37 -7.25
CA LYS A 95 -11.23 -22.23 -8.49
C LYS A 95 -10.69 -21.06 -9.32
N LEU A 96 -10.15 -21.36 -10.49
CA LEU A 96 -9.88 -20.40 -11.56
C LEU A 96 -11.12 -19.52 -11.82
N TYR A 97 -11.04 -18.25 -11.43
CA TYR A 97 -12.06 -17.26 -11.75
C TYR A 97 -11.99 -16.95 -13.25
N LYS A 98 -12.87 -17.58 -14.03
CA LYS A 98 -13.07 -17.24 -15.45
C LYS A 98 -14.01 -16.02 -15.52
N GLY A 99 -13.50 -14.91 -16.02
CA GLY A 99 -14.33 -13.75 -16.39
C GLY A 99 -15.38 -14.09 -17.45
N PRO A 100 -16.41 -13.24 -17.64
CA PRO A 100 -17.55 -13.56 -18.50
C PRO A 100 -17.17 -13.81 -19.97
N ASN A 101 -17.84 -14.79 -20.58
CA ASN A 101 -17.56 -15.27 -21.93
C ASN A 101 -17.83 -14.20 -23.00
N GLN A 102 -16.80 -13.79 -23.73
CA GLN A 102 -16.94 -13.17 -25.05
C GLN A 102 -16.67 -14.23 -26.15
N LYS A 103 -17.54 -14.26 -27.18
CA LYS A 103 -17.30 -15.04 -28.40
C LYS A 103 -16.30 -14.30 -29.28
N PHE A 104 -15.28 -15.01 -29.77
CA PHE A 104 -14.28 -14.46 -30.68
C PHE A 104 -14.42 -15.07 -32.08
N SER A 105 -14.34 -14.20 -33.10
CA SER A 105 -14.12 -14.57 -34.49
C SER A 105 -12.67 -15.01 -34.69
N SER A 106 -12.47 -16.10 -35.42
CA SER A 106 -11.15 -16.62 -35.79
C SER A 106 -10.60 -15.87 -37.00
N GLU A 107 -9.71 -14.89 -36.79
CA GLU A 107 -8.65 -14.53 -37.75
C GLU A 107 -7.68 -13.50 -37.14
N SER A 108 -6.52 -13.99 -36.68
CA SER A 108 -5.34 -13.15 -36.47
C SER A 108 -4.08 -14.03 -36.56
N ASN A 109 -3.26 -13.82 -37.58
CA ASN A 109 -1.95 -14.49 -37.74
C ASN A 109 -0.93 -13.94 -36.73
N PHE A 110 -1.12 -14.23 -35.45
CA PHE A 110 -0.25 -13.77 -34.37
C PHE A 110 1.01 -14.65 -34.29
N ASN A 111 2.05 -14.21 -35.00
CA ASN A 111 3.34 -14.87 -35.03
C ASN A 111 4.30 -14.22 -34.01
N SER A 112 4.18 -14.55 -32.71
CA SER A 112 5.31 -14.45 -31.78
C SER A 112 5.09 -15.30 -30.52
N SER A 113 6.09 -16.10 -30.16
CA SER A 113 6.07 -17.05 -29.03
C SER A 113 6.23 -16.41 -27.65
N ASP A 114 6.37 -15.09 -27.57
CA ASP A 114 7.20 -14.47 -26.54
C ASP A 114 6.40 -13.75 -25.46
N SER A 115 6.39 -14.32 -24.25
CA SER A 115 5.67 -13.78 -23.10
C SER A 115 6.57 -12.88 -22.23
N VAL A 116 5.99 -11.85 -21.62
CA VAL A 116 6.66 -10.95 -20.68
C VAL A 116 6.29 -11.34 -19.26
N ILE A 117 7.28 -11.53 -18.40
CA ILE A 117 7.12 -11.89 -16.99
C ILE A 117 7.77 -10.78 -16.16
N LEU A 118 7.01 -10.07 -15.32
CA LEU A 118 7.54 -9.12 -14.34
C LEU A 118 7.32 -9.68 -12.93
N LEU A 119 8.38 -9.84 -12.15
CA LEU A 119 8.31 -10.14 -10.72
C LEU A 119 8.77 -8.93 -9.92
N SER A 120 8.00 -8.53 -8.91
CA SER A 120 8.42 -7.53 -7.93
C SER A 120 8.79 -8.21 -6.61
N ILE A 121 10.00 -7.94 -6.12
CA ILE A 121 10.49 -8.38 -4.81
C ILE A 121 10.47 -7.16 -3.89
N ASP A 122 9.46 -7.07 -3.03
CA ASP A 122 9.23 -5.89 -2.18
C ASP A 122 10.43 -5.58 -1.29
N GLY A 123 10.79 -4.30 -1.16
CA GLY A 123 11.84 -3.82 -0.26
C GLY A 123 13.25 -4.33 -0.57
N PHE A 124 13.48 -4.97 -1.73
CA PHE A 124 14.82 -5.37 -2.15
C PHE A 124 15.64 -4.12 -2.50
N LYS A 125 16.46 -3.65 -1.54
CA LYS A 125 17.43 -2.57 -1.72
C LYS A 125 18.57 -2.99 -2.65
N ALA A 126 18.99 -2.09 -3.54
CA ALA A 126 20.07 -2.33 -4.50
C ALA A 126 21.40 -2.80 -3.87
N SER A 127 21.80 -2.26 -2.71
CA SER A 127 23.06 -2.66 -2.05
C SER A 127 23.04 -4.10 -1.50
N TYR A 128 21.90 -4.81 -1.49
CA TYR A 128 21.88 -6.23 -1.10
C TYR A 128 22.68 -7.12 -2.07
N PHE A 129 22.93 -6.68 -3.30
CA PHE A 129 23.84 -7.39 -4.21
C PHE A 129 25.29 -7.44 -3.72
N GLU A 130 25.72 -6.47 -2.91
CA GLU A 130 27.08 -6.43 -2.33
C GLU A 130 27.33 -7.57 -1.34
N LEU A 131 26.26 -8.15 -0.77
CA LEU A 131 26.34 -9.28 0.15
C LEU A 131 26.72 -10.60 -0.53
N GLY A 132 26.65 -10.67 -1.87
CA GLY A 132 26.97 -11.89 -2.64
C GLY A 132 25.97 -13.04 -2.47
N LEU A 133 24.80 -12.80 -1.86
CA LEU A 133 23.81 -13.81 -1.49
C LEU A 133 22.83 -14.21 -2.61
N THR A 134 22.85 -13.50 -3.74
CA THR A 134 21.84 -13.63 -4.82
C THR A 134 22.43 -14.01 -6.19
N PRO A 135 23.09 -15.18 -6.31
CA PRO A 135 23.78 -15.59 -7.53
C PRO A 135 22.87 -15.80 -8.75
N ASN A 136 21.61 -16.24 -8.60
CA ASN A 136 20.70 -16.44 -9.72
C ASN A 136 20.23 -15.11 -10.32
N LEU A 137 19.86 -14.13 -9.49
CA LEU A 137 19.55 -12.76 -9.90
C LEU A 137 20.76 -12.10 -10.59
N VAL A 138 21.95 -12.23 -10.01
CA VAL A 138 23.20 -11.72 -10.61
C VAL A 138 23.48 -12.38 -11.97
N LYS A 139 23.27 -13.70 -12.09
CA LYS A 139 23.43 -14.43 -13.36
C LYS A 139 22.42 -13.97 -14.41
N LEU A 140 21.17 -13.70 -14.02
CA LEU A 140 20.13 -13.21 -14.91
C LEU A 140 20.51 -11.82 -15.48
N GLY A 141 20.90 -10.89 -14.60
CA GLY A 141 21.32 -9.54 -14.97
C GLY A 141 22.59 -9.49 -15.81
N LYS A 142 23.64 -10.23 -15.45
CA LYS A 142 24.89 -10.28 -16.23
C LYS A 142 24.69 -10.76 -17.67
N ASN A 143 23.71 -11.63 -17.91
CA ASN A 143 23.36 -12.13 -19.25
C ASN A 143 22.26 -11.29 -19.94
N GLY A 144 21.83 -10.19 -19.33
CA GLY A 144 20.78 -9.29 -19.83
C GLY A 144 21.11 -7.83 -19.52
N ILE A 145 20.10 -7.07 -19.13
CA ILE A 145 20.19 -5.67 -18.70
C ILE A 145 20.22 -5.63 -17.17
N PHE A 146 21.23 -4.97 -16.60
CA PHE A 146 21.45 -4.85 -15.15
C PHE A 146 21.91 -3.44 -14.77
N PRO A 147 20.97 -2.49 -14.56
CA PRO A 147 21.19 -1.20 -13.91
C PRO A 147 21.89 -1.32 -12.57
N GLU A 148 22.68 -0.31 -12.21
CA GLU A 148 23.22 -0.15 -10.85
C GLU A 148 22.13 -0.10 -9.78
N TYR A 149 21.01 0.56 -10.10
CA TYR A 149 19.80 0.67 -9.28
C TYR A 149 18.66 1.23 -10.13
N MET A 150 17.45 1.17 -9.58
CA MET A 150 16.29 1.91 -10.04
C MET A 150 15.89 2.95 -8.99
N ILE A 151 15.68 4.19 -9.41
CA ILE A 151 15.18 5.28 -8.59
C ILE A 151 13.66 5.12 -8.46
N PRO A 152 13.13 4.89 -7.24
CA PRO A 152 11.68 4.87 -7.01
C PRO A 152 11.07 6.28 -7.11
N SER A 153 9.75 6.35 -7.03
CA SER A 153 8.98 7.59 -6.88
C SER A 153 8.72 7.89 -5.41
N PHE A 154 8.57 9.18 -5.08
CA PHE A 154 8.31 9.61 -3.71
C PHE A 154 6.80 9.65 -3.40
N PRO A 155 6.35 9.22 -2.20
CA PRO A 155 7.14 8.57 -1.16
C PRO A 155 7.49 7.13 -1.57
N THR A 156 8.64 6.64 -1.11
CA THR A 156 9.21 5.33 -1.47
C THR A 156 8.52 4.17 -0.75
N ILE A 157 7.22 4.03 -1.00
CA ILE A 157 6.25 3.16 -0.34
C ILE A 157 5.58 2.23 -1.38
N THR A 158 5.18 1.03 -0.94
CA THR A 158 4.69 -0.10 -1.75
C THR A 158 3.65 0.23 -2.80
N PHE A 159 2.43 0.62 -2.40
CA PHE A 159 1.33 0.84 -3.34
C PHE A 159 1.59 1.98 -4.33
N PRO A 160 2.16 3.14 -3.91
CA PRO A 160 2.61 4.17 -4.84
C PRO A 160 3.58 3.63 -5.90
N ASN A 161 4.61 2.89 -5.50
CA ASN A 161 5.70 2.52 -6.41
C ASN A 161 5.37 1.33 -7.31
N HIS A 162 4.65 0.32 -6.81
CA HIS A 162 4.10 -0.73 -7.66
C HIS A 162 3.13 -0.17 -8.71
N TYR A 163 2.27 0.78 -8.33
CA TYR A 163 1.34 1.37 -9.28
C TYR A 163 2.01 2.39 -10.23
N THR A 164 3.08 3.06 -9.80
CA THR A 164 4.00 3.80 -10.69
C THR A 164 4.61 2.87 -11.73
N ILE A 165 5.19 1.72 -11.33
CA ILE A 165 5.75 0.71 -12.25
C ILE A 165 4.70 0.23 -13.27
N ALA A 166 3.46 0.05 -12.81
CA ALA A 166 2.37 -0.39 -13.66
C ALA A 166 1.84 0.68 -14.64
N THR A 167 2.00 1.98 -14.37
CA THR A 167 1.36 3.08 -15.13
C THR A 167 2.33 4.07 -15.79
N GLY A 168 3.59 4.08 -15.36
CA GLY A 168 4.58 5.08 -15.77
C GLY A 168 4.32 6.48 -15.21
N LEU A 169 3.36 6.65 -14.29
CA LEU A 169 2.96 7.94 -13.74
C LEU A 169 3.56 8.16 -12.35
N TYR A 170 3.74 9.41 -11.93
CA TYR A 170 4.05 9.73 -10.54
C TYR A 170 2.82 9.59 -9.61
N PRO A 171 3.01 9.39 -8.29
CA PRO A 171 1.93 9.29 -7.31
C PRO A 171 0.93 10.46 -7.30
N GLU A 172 1.37 11.69 -7.56
CA GLU A 172 0.47 12.85 -7.67
C GLU A 172 -0.48 12.78 -8.89
N SER A 173 -0.11 12.00 -9.92
CA SER A 173 -0.86 11.84 -11.18
C SER A 173 -1.77 10.60 -11.17
N HIS A 174 -1.26 9.45 -10.72
CA HIS A 174 -2.09 8.23 -10.63
C HIS A 174 -2.93 8.16 -9.35
N GLY A 175 -2.67 9.04 -8.38
CA GLY A 175 -3.53 9.28 -7.21
C GLY A 175 -3.38 8.29 -6.05
N ILE A 176 -2.45 7.34 -6.12
CA ILE A 176 -2.14 6.39 -5.03
C ILE A 176 -0.90 6.93 -4.32
N ILE A 177 -1.12 7.73 -3.27
CA ILE A 177 -0.08 8.55 -2.63
C ILE A 177 0.54 7.93 -1.37
N GLY A 178 0.07 6.75 -0.97
CA GLY A 178 0.56 5.96 0.17
C GLY A 178 -0.29 4.71 0.37
N ASN A 179 0.13 3.81 1.26
CA ASN A 179 -0.59 2.57 1.57
C ASN A 179 -1.93 2.84 2.31
N ALA A 180 -2.11 4.04 2.87
CA ALA A 180 -3.41 4.58 3.28
C ALA A 180 -3.44 6.13 3.21
N PHE A 181 -4.56 6.70 2.75
CA PHE A 181 -4.77 8.16 2.64
C PHE A 181 -6.27 8.52 2.63
N TYR A 182 -6.61 9.74 3.06
CA TYR A 182 -7.95 10.30 2.93
C TYR A 182 -8.04 11.15 1.65
N ASP A 183 -9.15 11.03 0.93
CA ASP A 183 -9.49 11.88 -0.21
C ASP A 183 -10.60 12.86 0.21
N PRO A 184 -10.34 14.18 0.26
CA PRO A 184 -11.32 15.17 0.71
C PRO A 184 -12.45 15.42 -0.29
N LEU A 185 -12.30 15.03 -1.57
CA LEU A 185 -13.34 15.17 -2.59
C LEU A 185 -14.31 13.99 -2.54
N LEU A 186 -13.79 12.78 -2.29
CA LEU A 186 -14.60 11.58 -2.08
C LEU A 186 -15.15 11.46 -0.65
N ASN A 187 -14.59 12.20 0.31
CA ASN A 187 -14.87 12.10 1.75
C ASN A 187 -14.73 10.65 2.28
N ASP A 188 -13.69 9.96 1.82
CA ASP A 188 -13.46 8.53 2.09
C ASP A 188 -11.95 8.25 2.27
N THR A 189 -11.61 7.09 2.82
CA THR A 189 -10.23 6.68 3.12
C THR A 189 -9.85 5.42 2.36
N PHE A 190 -8.86 5.56 1.47
CA PHE A 190 -8.09 4.44 0.96
C PHE A 190 -7.25 3.83 2.09
N SER A 191 -7.26 2.51 2.18
CA SER A 191 -6.28 1.73 2.93
C SER A 191 -6.27 0.35 2.30
N TYR A 192 -5.09 -0.13 1.90
CA TYR A 192 -4.99 -1.38 1.15
C TYR A 192 -5.62 -2.58 1.87
N LYS A 193 -5.55 -2.59 3.22
CA LYS A 193 -6.13 -3.61 4.12
C LYS A 193 -7.66 -3.67 4.16
N LYS A 194 -8.36 -2.79 3.44
CA LYS A 194 -9.84 -2.79 3.35
C LYS A 194 -10.28 -3.31 1.98
N PRO A 195 -11.35 -4.12 1.87
CA PRO A 195 -11.90 -4.53 0.57
C PRO A 195 -12.25 -3.36 -0.36
N SER A 196 -12.64 -2.20 0.20
CA SER A 196 -12.90 -0.96 -0.53
C SER A 196 -11.65 -0.33 -1.18
N SER A 197 -10.45 -0.89 -0.99
CA SER A 197 -9.26 -0.54 -1.77
C SER A 197 -9.39 -0.94 -3.24
N THR A 198 -10.24 -1.93 -3.55
CA THR A 198 -10.51 -2.39 -4.93
C THR A 198 -11.47 -1.48 -5.71
N ASP A 199 -12.07 -0.47 -5.07
CA ASP A 199 -12.94 0.52 -5.73
C ASP A 199 -12.15 1.32 -6.79
N SER A 200 -12.63 1.31 -8.04
CA SER A 200 -11.99 2.00 -9.17
C SER A 200 -11.76 3.51 -8.96
N LYS A 201 -12.55 4.16 -8.09
CA LYS A 201 -12.42 5.57 -7.69
C LYS A 201 -11.04 5.95 -7.14
N TRP A 202 -10.27 4.98 -6.63
CA TRP A 202 -8.91 5.23 -6.13
C TRP A 202 -7.86 5.24 -7.23
N TRP A 203 -8.06 4.52 -8.32
CA TRP A 203 -7.00 4.12 -9.25
C TRP A 203 -7.05 4.95 -10.54
N GLY A 204 -6.25 6.02 -10.57
CA GLY A 204 -6.08 6.85 -11.77
C GLY A 204 -5.14 6.23 -12.80
N GLY A 205 -4.93 6.94 -13.90
CA GLY A 205 -4.00 6.52 -14.96
C GLY A 205 -4.47 5.31 -15.76
N GLU A 206 -3.54 4.57 -16.35
CA GLU A 206 -3.81 3.33 -17.08
C GLU A 206 -2.70 2.32 -16.80
N PRO A 207 -2.95 1.27 -16.01
CA PRO A 207 -1.94 0.28 -15.73
C PRO A 207 -1.77 -0.67 -16.92
N ILE A 208 -0.59 -1.26 -17.05
CA ILE A 208 -0.17 -2.04 -18.22
C ILE A 208 -1.11 -3.20 -18.59
N TRP A 209 -1.80 -3.82 -17.62
CA TRP A 209 -2.81 -4.85 -17.91
C TRP A 209 -4.10 -4.30 -18.53
N VAL A 210 -4.45 -3.03 -18.27
CA VAL A 210 -5.53 -2.31 -18.96
C VAL A 210 -5.09 -1.92 -20.36
N THR A 211 -3.87 -1.40 -20.54
CA THR A 211 -3.31 -1.14 -21.88
C THR A 211 -3.26 -2.42 -22.72
N ALA A 212 -2.87 -3.55 -22.12
CA ALA A 212 -2.92 -4.87 -22.75
C ALA A 212 -4.37 -5.24 -23.14
N ALA A 213 -5.33 -5.14 -22.21
CA ALA A 213 -6.73 -5.47 -22.47
C ALA A 213 -7.37 -4.63 -23.59
N ILE A 214 -7.09 -3.32 -23.64
CA ILE A 214 -7.55 -2.40 -24.71
C ILE A 214 -7.01 -2.84 -26.09
N ASN A 215 -5.79 -3.40 -26.13
CA ASN A 215 -5.17 -3.92 -27.34
C ASN A 215 -5.45 -5.43 -27.57
N ASN A 216 -6.45 -6.00 -26.89
CA ASN A 216 -6.83 -7.43 -26.94
C ASN A 216 -5.73 -8.42 -26.50
N ILE A 217 -4.70 -7.94 -25.80
CA ILE A 217 -3.62 -8.77 -25.27
C ILE A 217 -4.04 -9.39 -23.93
N LYS A 218 -3.98 -10.72 -23.86
CA LYS A 218 -4.23 -11.51 -22.65
C LYS A 218 -3.17 -11.17 -21.59
N SER A 219 -3.60 -10.87 -20.37
CA SER A 219 -2.72 -10.55 -19.24
C SER A 219 -3.07 -11.39 -18.01
N ALA A 220 -2.07 -11.65 -17.16
CA ALA A 220 -2.24 -12.36 -15.91
C ALA A 220 -1.53 -11.66 -14.75
N THR A 221 -2.13 -11.65 -13.55
CA THR A 221 -1.51 -11.07 -12.35
C THR A 221 -1.65 -11.99 -11.14
N CYS A 222 -0.53 -12.29 -10.49
CA CYS A 222 -0.51 -12.92 -9.18
C CYS A 222 -0.23 -11.84 -8.13
N MET A 223 -1.31 -11.28 -7.55
CA MET A 223 -1.25 -10.37 -6.39
C MET A 223 -0.52 -9.03 -6.61
N PHE A 224 -0.40 -8.56 -7.85
CA PHE A 224 0.26 -7.28 -8.12
C PHE A 224 -0.63 -6.09 -7.66
N PRO A 225 -0.11 -5.11 -6.90
CA PRO A 225 -0.92 -4.02 -6.35
C PRO A 225 -1.77 -3.27 -7.40
N GLY A 226 -3.08 -3.19 -7.14
CA GLY A 226 -4.08 -2.58 -8.01
C GLY A 226 -4.71 -3.51 -9.05
N SER A 227 -4.21 -4.73 -9.23
CA SER A 227 -4.71 -5.64 -10.29
C SER A 227 -6.10 -6.24 -10.04
N GLU A 228 -6.57 -6.22 -8.78
CA GLU A 228 -7.93 -6.65 -8.39
C GLU A 228 -9.01 -5.63 -8.78
N SER A 229 -8.62 -4.37 -9.00
CA SER A 229 -9.51 -3.23 -9.22
C SER A 229 -9.95 -3.14 -10.68
N GLU A 230 -11.20 -2.73 -10.91
CA GLU A 230 -11.73 -2.54 -12.27
C GLU A 230 -11.37 -1.15 -12.82
N ILE A 231 -10.21 -1.06 -13.47
CA ILE A 231 -9.63 0.22 -13.87
C ILE A 231 -10.01 0.47 -15.33
N LYS A 232 -10.70 1.60 -15.58
CA LYS A 232 -11.34 1.93 -16.87
C LYS A 232 -12.26 0.83 -17.44
N GLY A 233 -12.92 0.03 -16.58
CA GLY A 233 -13.78 -1.08 -17.01
C GLY A 233 -13.01 -2.37 -17.36
N HIS A 234 -11.72 -2.45 -17.02
CA HIS A 234 -10.87 -3.60 -17.32
C HIS A 234 -10.19 -4.14 -16.05
N ARG A 235 -9.98 -5.46 -16.04
CA ARG A 235 -9.09 -6.21 -15.15
C ARG A 235 -8.14 -7.06 -16.00
N PRO A 236 -7.06 -7.62 -15.44
CA PRO A 236 -6.31 -8.67 -16.12
C PRO A 236 -7.21 -9.84 -16.52
N THR A 237 -6.84 -10.59 -17.56
CA THR A 237 -7.62 -11.77 -17.99
C THR A 237 -7.68 -12.84 -16.92
N TYR A 238 -6.55 -13.06 -16.24
CA TYR A 238 -6.40 -13.97 -15.11
C TYR A 238 -5.83 -13.17 -13.94
N TRP A 239 -6.43 -13.28 -12.77
CA TRP A 239 -5.90 -12.60 -11.59
C TRP A 239 -6.24 -13.39 -10.33
N PHE A 240 -5.38 -13.25 -9.33
CA PHE A 240 -5.62 -13.70 -7.96
C PHE A 240 -5.81 -12.49 -7.05
N PRO A 241 -6.77 -12.53 -6.11
CA PRO A 241 -6.77 -11.60 -4.99
C PRO A 241 -5.52 -11.82 -4.14
N TYR A 242 -5.13 -10.82 -3.35
CA TYR A 242 -4.06 -10.97 -2.37
C TYR A 242 -4.38 -12.08 -1.34
N ASP A 243 -3.40 -12.96 -1.10
CA ASP A 243 -3.43 -14.05 -0.12
C ASP A 243 -2.01 -14.24 0.43
N ASP A 244 -1.85 -14.02 1.74
CA ASP A 244 -0.59 -14.04 2.48
C ASP A 244 -0.09 -15.46 2.82
N GLU A 245 -0.90 -16.49 2.53
CA GLU A 245 -0.50 -17.90 2.65
C GLU A 245 0.09 -18.46 1.33
N MET A 246 -0.08 -17.79 0.18
CA MET A 246 0.41 -18.29 -1.11
C MET A 246 1.94 -18.22 -1.22
N SER A 247 2.58 -19.39 -1.15
CA SER A 247 4.04 -19.53 -1.21
C SER A 247 4.66 -19.01 -2.51
N GLN A 248 5.90 -18.54 -2.43
CA GLN A 248 6.71 -18.12 -3.57
C GLN A 248 6.75 -19.17 -4.70
N THR A 249 6.90 -20.46 -4.35
CA THR A 249 6.95 -21.55 -5.33
C THR A 249 5.60 -21.78 -6.01
N HIS A 250 4.48 -21.69 -5.29
CA HIS A 250 3.15 -21.75 -5.91
C HIS A 250 2.93 -20.58 -6.89
N LYS A 251 3.44 -19.37 -6.57
CA LYS A 251 3.41 -18.22 -7.50
C LYS A 251 4.20 -18.52 -8.78
N ILE A 252 5.38 -19.13 -8.67
CA ILE A 252 6.16 -19.59 -9.84
C ILE A 252 5.43 -20.68 -10.63
N ASP A 253 4.89 -21.70 -9.96
CA ASP A 253 4.15 -22.78 -10.62
C ASP A 253 2.95 -22.24 -11.41
N GLN A 254 2.21 -21.29 -10.83
CA GLN A 254 1.08 -20.66 -11.49
C GLN A 254 1.48 -19.86 -12.75
N ILE A 255 2.63 -19.19 -12.73
CA ILE A 255 3.20 -18.51 -13.91
C ILE A 255 3.49 -19.53 -15.02
N ILE A 256 4.07 -20.69 -14.68
CA ILE A 256 4.38 -21.75 -15.63
C ILE A 256 3.09 -22.37 -16.21
N GLU A 257 2.07 -22.62 -15.38
CA GLU A 257 0.76 -23.07 -15.87
C GLU A 257 0.14 -22.10 -16.88
N TRP A 258 0.20 -20.79 -16.61
CA TRP A 258 -0.27 -19.76 -17.54
C TRP A 258 0.51 -19.76 -18.86
N LEU A 259 1.83 -19.92 -18.82
CA LEU A 259 2.67 -20.00 -20.02
C LEU A 259 2.47 -21.29 -20.82
N LEU A 260 1.99 -22.36 -20.20
CA LEU A 260 1.65 -23.62 -20.86
C LEU A 260 0.24 -23.63 -21.48
N LEU A 261 -0.59 -22.62 -21.24
CA LEU A 261 -1.92 -22.51 -21.85
C LEU A 261 -1.84 -22.49 -23.40
N PRO A 262 -2.90 -22.95 -24.10
CA PRO A 262 -3.02 -22.82 -25.55
C PRO A 262 -2.83 -21.37 -26.04
N PRO A 263 -2.16 -21.14 -27.19
CA PRO A 263 -1.74 -19.79 -27.61
C PRO A 263 -2.84 -18.73 -27.66
N ASN A 264 -4.07 -19.10 -28.01
CA ASN A 264 -5.22 -18.20 -28.10
C ASN A 264 -5.78 -17.71 -26.74
N ILE A 265 -5.38 -18.36 -25.63
CA ILE A 265 -5.77 -17.97 -24.27
C ILE A 265 -4.57 -17.72 -23.34
N ARG A 266 -3.35 -18.00 -23.80
CA ARG A 266 -2.10 -17.72 -23.07
C ARG A 266 -1.92 -16.21 -22.83
N PRO A 267 -1.61 -15.76 -21.61
CA PRO A 267 -1.26 -14.37 -21.36
C PRO A 267 0.13 -14.05 -21.95
N SER A 268 0.22 -12.95 -22.71
CA SER A 268 1.50 -12.41 -23.19
C SER A 268 2.19 -11.50 -22.17
N LEU A 269 1.46 -11.13 -21.11
CA LEU A 269 1.94 -10.30 -20.00
C LEU A 269 1.57 -10.96 -18.67
N ILE A 270 2.55 -11.20 -17.82
CA ILE A 270 2.38 -11.83 -16.50
C ILE A 270 3.09 -10.95 -15.45
N LEU A 271 2.39 -10.53 -14.39
CA LEU A 271 2.98 -9.82 -13.25
C LEU A 271 2.81 -10.66 -11.97
N SER A 272 3.79 -10.63 -11.06
CA SER A 272 3.69 -11.29 -9.75
C SER A 272 4.44 -10.53 -8.64
N TYR A 273 3.99 -10.68 -7.39
CA TYR A 273 4.45 -9.93 -6.23
C TYR A 273 4.93 -10.83 -5.07
N PHE A 274 6.07 -10.46 -4.46
CA PHE A 274 6.81 -11.22 -3.44
C PHE A 274 7.15 -10.32 -2.23
N PRO A 275 6.38 -10.35 -1.13
CA PRO A 275 6.49 -9.42 0.01
C PRO A 275 7.62 -9.72 1.00
N GLU A 276 8.35 -10.82 0.85
CA GLU A 276 9.05 -11.43 1.99
C GLU A 276 10.31 -10.66 2.43
N VAL A 277 11.04 -10.03 1.50
CA VAL A 277 12.28 -9.28 1.80
C VAL A 277 11.96 -8.02 2.60
N ASP A 278 10.97 -7.25 2.19
CA ASP A 278 10.43 -6.12 2.95
C ASP A 278 9.92 -6.54 4.34
N SER A 279 9.10 -7.59 4.39
CA SER A 279 8.56 -8.15 5.64
C SER A 279 9.67 -8.53 6.63
N ALA A 280 10.78 -9.10 6.15
CA ALA A 280 11.97 -9.36 6.96
C ALA A 280 12.69 -8.06 7.37
N GLY A 281 12.81 -7.11 6.45
CA GLY A 281 13.36 -5.77 6.66
C GLY A 281 12.68 -5.02 7.81
N HIS A 282 11.37 -4.84 7.78
CA HIS A 282 10.62 -4.21 8.88
C HIS A 282 10.76 -4.94 10.21
N ASN A 283 10.69 -6.28 10.19
CA ASN A 283 10.65 -7.05 11.42
C ASN A 283 12.00 -7.16 12.12
N PHE A 284 13.12 -7.12 11.40
CA PHE A 284 14.46 -7.40 11.96
C PHE A 284 15.54 -6.35 11.62
N GLY A 285 15.26 -5.44 10.68
CA GLY A 285 16.22 -4.46 10.14
C GLY A 285 16.93 -4.98 8.87
N PRO A 286 17.33 -4.09 7.94
CA PRO A 286 17.88 -4.46 6.63
C PRO A 286 19.24 -5.18 6.70
N SER A 287 20.00 -5.02 7.79
CA SER A 287 21.30 -5.69 8.00
C SER A 287 21.21 -6.98 8.84
N SER A 288 20.01 -7.55 8.99
CA SER A 288 19.77 -8.71 9.85
C SER A 288 20.07 -10.04 9.16
N LYS A 289 20.35 -11.09 9.95
CA LYS A 289 20.45 -12.46 9.43
C LYS A 289 19.16 -12.89 8.73
N GLN A 290 18.01 -12.46 9.24
CA GLN A 290 16.70 -12.79 8.68
C GLN A 290 16.55 -12.24 7.27
N VAL A 291 16.97 -11.00 7.01
CA VAL A 291 17.02 -10.46 5.64
C VAL A 291 17.99 -11.28 4.77
N ASN A 292 19.19 -11.60 5.26
CA ASN A 292 20.15 -12.44 4.51
C ASN A 292 19.56 -13.83 4.15
N ASP A 293 18.88 -14.49 5.09
CA ASP A 293 18.21 -15.77 4.87
C ASP A 293 17.09 -15.65 3.82
N THR A 294 16.31 -14.56 3.87
CA THR A 294 15.25 -14.28 2.90
C THR A 294 15.79 -13.92 1.51
N LEU A 295 16.94 -13.23 1.42
CA LEU A 295 17.64 -12.96 0.15
C LEU A 295 18.10 -14.26 -0.52
N ILE A 296 18.65 -15.20 0.24
CA ILE A 296 19.01 -16.54 -0.25
C ILE A 296 17.74 -17.29 -0.69
N GLN A 297 16.64 -17.19 0.06
CA GLN A 297 15.37 -17.84 -0.29
C GLN A 297 14.80 -17.32 -1.62
N ILE A 298 14.67 -16.00 -1.78
CA ILE A 298 14.09 -15.44 -3.02
C ILE A 298 15.00 -15.71 -4.22
N ASP A 299 16.32 -15.68 -4.07
CA ASP A 299 17.24 -16.04 -5.17
C ASP A 299 17.11 -17.51 -5.58
N ASN A 300 16.92 -18.43 -4.63
CA ASN A 300 16.60 -19.83 -4.94
C ASN A 300 15.24 -19.97 -5.65
N THR A 301 14.23 -19.17 -5.31
CA THR A 301 12.95 -19.11 -6.04
C THR A 301 13.15 -18.60 -7.48
N ILE A 302 14.04 -17.63 -7.72
CA ILE A 302 14.39 -17.19 -9.08
C ILE A 302 15.15 -18.30 -9.84
N GLY A 303 16.04 -19.03 -9.17
CA GLY A 303 16.66 -20.25 -9.71
C GLY A 303 15.62 -21.31 -10.11
N TYR A 304 14.59 -21.50 -9.27
CA TYR A 304 13.47 -22.41 -9.54
C TYR A 304 12.66 -21.99 -10.78
N LEU A 305 12.33 -20.69 -10.92
CA LEU A 305 11.70 -20.17 -12.14
C LEU A 305 12.55 -20.46 -13.38
N ILE A 306 13.85 -20.19 -13.33
CA ILE A 306 14.76 -20.40 -14.46
C ILE A 306 14.82 -21.90 -14.82
N SER A 307 14.85 -22.80 -13.84
CA SER A 307 14.73 -24.25 -14.09
C SER A 307 13.41 -24.57 -14.79
N LYS A 308 12.27 -24.20 -14.19
CA LYS A 308 10.94 -24.50 -14.73
C LYS A 308 10.75 -23.96 -16.16
N LEU A 309 11.25 -22.76 -16.47
CA LEU A 309 11.24 -22.21 -17.82
C LEU A 309 12.15 -22.99 -18.78
N THR A 310 13.30 -23.50 -18.30
CA THR A 310 14.20 -24.34 -19.10
C THR A 310 13.57 -25.71 -19.39
N ASP A 311 13.06 -26.37 -18.36
CA ASP A 311 12.45 -27.71 -18.41
C ASP A 311 11.22 -27.76 -19.34
N ASN A 312 10.52 -26.64 -19.50
CA ASN A 312 9.36 -26.49 -20.38
C ASN A 312 9.70 -25.85 -21.75
N ASN A 313 10.98 -25.62 -22.07
CA ASN A 313 11.45 -24.95 -23.30
C ASN A 313 10.92 -23.51 -23.50
N LEU A 314 10.57 -22.83 -22.40
CA LEU A 314 10.02 -21.48 -22.36
C LEU A 314 11.07 -20.38 -22.14
N LEU A 315 12.27 -20.71 -21.66
CA LEU A 315 13.28 -19.70 -21.27
C LEU A 315 13.66 -18.77 -22.43
N ASN A 316 13.88 -19.31 -23.63
CA ASN A 316 14.28 -18.54 -24.81
C ASN A 316 13.14 -17.68 -25.40
N SER A 317 11.89 -18.01 -25.08
CA SER A 317 10.67 -17.29 -25.45
C SER A 317 10.05 -16.52 -24.27
N SER A 318 10.82 -16.29 -23.21
CA SER A 318 10.40 -15.48 -22.06
C SER A 318 11.25 -14.21 -21.97
N ASN A 319 10.58 -13.09 -21.72
CA ASN A 319 11.21 -11.80 -21.43
C ASN A 319 10.94 -11.48 -19.96
N ILE A 320 11.90 -11.82 -19.12
CA ILE A 320 11.83 -11.73 -17.66
C ILE A 320 12.32 -10.35 -17.22
N ILE A 321 11.57 -9.71 -16.35
CA ILE A 321 11.94 -8.49 -15.62
C ILE A 321 11.81 -8.81 -14.13
N ILE A 322 12.84 -8.49 -13.34
CA ILE A 322 12.78 -8.47 -11.89
C ILE A 322 12.92 -7.02 -11.44
N VAL A 323 12.04 -6.56 -10.57
CA VAL A 323 12.09 -5.23 -9.96
C VAL A 323 11.98 -5.31 -8.45
N SER A 324 12.30 -4.20 -7.79
CA SER A 324 11.67 -3.85 -6.52
C SER A 324 11.07 -2.45 -6.64
N ASP A 325 10.20 -2.13 -5.72
CA ASP A 325 9.44 -0.89 -5.62
C ASP A 325 10.15 0.17 -4.77
N HIS A 326 10.89 -0.24 -3.75
CA HIS A 326 11.81 0.59 -2.96
C HIS A 326 12.92 -0.25 -2.32
N GLY A 327 13.89 0.44 -1.72
CA GLY A 327 14.84 -0.16 -0.78
C GLY A 327 14.34 -0.12 0.67
N MET A 328 15.28 -0.14 1.62
CA MET A 328 15.01 -0.23 3.06
C MET A 328 16.15 0.41 3.87
N SER A 329 15.82 1.21 4.89
CA SER A 329 16.79 1.83 5.81
C SER A 329 16.61 1.36 7.25
N THR A 330 17.61 1.60 8.10
CA THR A 330 17.62 1.21 9.50
C THR A 330 17.13 2.33 10.41
N SER A 331 16.11 2.06 11.22
CA SER A 331 15.68 2.92 12.32
C SER A 331 15.75 2.21 13.67
N LEU A 332 16.00 2.98 14.73
CA LEU A 332 16.07 2.51 16.12
C LEU A 332 14.86 3.02 16.90
N VAL A 333 14.11 2.12 17.53
CA VAL A 333 12.99 2.44 18.41
C VAL A 333 13.42 2.34 19.87
N PRO A 334 13.10 3.33 20.73
CA PRO A 334 12.31 4.53 20.46
C PRO A 334 13.11 5.72 19.88
N THR A 335 14.45 5.65 19.82
CA THR A 335 15.36 6.79 19.57
C THR A 335 15.04 7.64 18.33
N HIS A 336 14.66 7.01 17.22
CA HIS A 336 14.39 7.67 15.94
C HIS A 336 12.88 7.96 15.72
N SER A 337 12.02 7.66 16.69
CA SER A 337 10.59 7.91 16.60
C SER A 337 10.27 9.36 16.98
N VAL A 338 9.66 10.11 16.05
CA VAL A 338 9.19 11.48 16.27
C VAL A 338 7.68 11.47 16.45
N SER A 339 7.23 11.74 17.68
CA SER A 339 5.81 11.82 18.04
C SER A 339 5.17 13.10 17.53
N LEU A 340 4.23 12.98 16.58
CA LEU A 340 3.41 14.07 16.06
C LEU A 340 2.68 14.81 17.20
N ASN A 341 2.14 14.10 18.19
CA ASN A 341 1.41 14.75 19.28
C ASN A 341 2.35 15.58 20.17
N SER A 342 3.61 15.15 20.29
CA SER A 342 4.66 15.94 20.94
C SER A 342 5.06 17.16 20.10
N LEU A 343 5.07 17.06 18.76
CA LEU A 343 5.28 18.22 17.88
C LEU A 343 4.13 19.22 17.96
N LEU A 344 2.88 18.73 17.90
CA LEU A 344 1.67 19.55 18.04
C LEU A 344 1.64 20.24 19.40
N SER A 345 1.91 19.52 20.49
CA SER A 345 2.02 20.10 21.84
C SER A 345 3.08 21.21 21.92
N LYS A 346 4.31 20.95 21.45
CA LYS A 346 5.39 21.96 21.36
C LYS A 346 5.04 23.16 20.47
N SER A 347 4.16 22.97 19.49
CA SER A 347 3.67 24.02 18.58
C SER A 347 2.51 24.84 19.15
N ASN A 348 2.07 24.58 20.39
CA ASN A 348 0.82 25.10 20.98
C ASN A 348 -0.42 24.72 20.14
N LEU A 349 -0.39 23.52 19.58
CA LEU A 349 -1.44 22.87 18.78
C LEU A 349 -1.97 21.59 19.47
N SER A 350 -1.84 21.47 20.79
CA SER A 350 -2.30 20.30 21.58
C SER A 350 -3.81 20.04 21.48
N HIS A 351 -4.62 21.02 21.08
CA HIS A 351 -6.04 20.82 20.74
C HIS A 351 -6.26 20.00 19.46
N LEU A 352 -5.18 19.66 18.75
CA LEU A 352 -5.15 18.76 17.58
C LEU A 352 -4.57 17.37 17.94
N ASP A 353 -4.37 17.09 19.23
CA ASP A 353 -3.96 15.78 19.70
C ASP A 353 -4.97 14.71 19.24
N VAL A 354 -4.47 13.69 18.56
CA VAL A 354 -5.28 12.57 18.09
C VAL A 354 -5.62 11.65 19.26
N ASP A 355 -6.90 11.37 19.49
CA ASP A 355 -7.33 10.51 20.61
C ASP A 355 -6.65 9.13 20.58
N ARG A 356 -6.22 8.69 21.79
CA ARG A 356 -5.39 7.52 22.09
C ARG A 356 -6.03 6.17 21.75
N GLN A 357 -7.32 6.14 21.42
CA GLN A 357 -8.11 4.91 21.35
C GLN A 357 -7.83 4.03 20.11
N SER A 358 -7.09 4.51 19.10
CA SER A 358 -6.75 3.70 17.93
C SER A 358 -5.26 3.28 17.92
N ILE A 359 -5.02 1.98 18.00
CA ILE A 359 -3.66 1.36 17.97
C ILE A 359 -3.09 1.34 16.54
N ASN A 360 -3.88 1.67 15.51
CA ASN A 360 -3.44 1.65 14.12
C ASN A 360 -2.65 2.92 13.78
N PHE A 361 -1.32 2.78 13.64
CA PHE A 361 -0.37 3.89 13.49
C PHE A 361 -0.34 4.54 12.10
N THR A 362 -0.90 3.91 11.07
CA THR A 362 -0.77 4.37 9.67
C THR A 362 -2.11 4.65 8.98
N SER A 363 -3.22 4.29 9.61
CA SER A 363 -4.52 4.73 9.12
C SER A 363 -4.66 6.25 9.24
N PRO A 364 -5.16 6.93 8.19
CA PRO A 364 -5.54 8.32 8.26
C PRO A 364 -6.56 8.55 9.38
N LYS A 365 -6.27 9.50 10.27
CA LYS A 365 -7.24 9.93 11.29
C LYS A 365 -8.05 11.09 10.75
N ILE A 366 -9.36 10.88 10.61
CA ILE A 366 -10.34 11.91 10.25
C ILE A 366 -10.98 12.45 11.52
N PHE A 367 -11.09 13.77 11.65
CA PHE A 367 -11.83 14.42 12.73
C PHE A 367 -13.13 15.02 12.20
N LYS A 368 -14.26 14.71 12.84
CA LYS A 368 -15.57 15.29 12.52
C LYS A 368 -15.98 16.27 13.61
N ASN A 369 -16.24 17.52 13.21
CA ASN A 369 -16.69 18.65 14.03
C ASN A 369 -15.72 19.12 15.15
N LYS A 370 -15.51 20.44 15.23
CA LYS A 370 -14.79 21.20 16.28
C LYS A 370 -13.25 21.21 16.30
N ASN A 371 -12.53 20.44 15.49
CA ASN A 371 -11.06 20.50 15.42
C ASN A 371 -10.55 21.32 14.23
N LEU A 372 -9.38 21.97 14.35
CA LEU A 372 -8.72 22.76 13.28
C LEU A 372 -8.14 21.90 12.14
N VAL A 373 -8.10 20.58 12.31
CA VAL A 373 -7.60 19.59 11.35
C VAL A 373 -8.71 18.60 11.03
N SER A 374 -8.88 18.33 9.73
CA SER A 374 -9.87 17.39 9.18
C SER A 374 -9.27 16.01 8.96
N SER A 375 -8.02 15.91 8.48
CA SER A 375 -7.30 14.63 8.38
C SER A 375 -5.81 14.73 8.74
N VAL A 376 -5.26 13.62 9.23
CA VAL A 376 -3.82 13.37 9.33
C VAL A 376 -3.48 12.06 8.64
N HIS A 377 -2.46 12.06 7.77
CA HIS A 377 -1.87 10.87 7.13
C HIS A 377 -0.51 10.59 7.78
N LEU A 378 -0.09 9.32 7.89
CA LEU A 378 1.19 8.92 8.49
C LEU A 378 1.95 7.85 7.70
N TRP A 379 3.24 7.76 8.04
CA TRP A 379 4.27 6.79 7.65
C TRP A 379 5.03 7.05 6.33
N PRO A 380 6.38 7.07 6.37
CA PRO A 380 7.23 7.43 7.51
C PRO A 380 7.13 8.93 7.84
N HIS A 381 6.38 9.68 7.03
CA HIS A 381 6.15 11.12 7.11
C HIS A 381 4.81 11.42 7.80
N ALA A 382 4.46 12.69 7.94
CA ALA A 382 3.09 13.10 8.26
C ALA A 382 2.54 14.09 7.24
N GLY A 383 1.25 13.99 6.95
CA GLY A 383 0.52 15.00 6.19
C GLY A 383 -0.66 15.51 7.01
N ILE A 384 -0.88 16.81 7.05
CA ILE A 384 -1.95 17.45 7.84
C ILE A 384 -2.87 18.23 6.90
N THR A 385 -4.16 17.90 6.95
CA THR A 385 -5.22 18.62 6.25
C THR A 385 -6.00 19.45 7.27
N PRO A 386 -5.93 20.79 7.21
CA PRO A 386 -6.77 21.66 8.04
C PRO A 386 -8.26 21.44 7.79
N SER A 387 -9.10 21.82 8.75
CA SER A 387 -10.57 21.81 8.59
C SER A 387 -11.06 22.97 7.72
N LYS A 388 -10.29 24.06 7.66
CA LYS A 388 -10.51 25.17 6.74
C LYS A 388 -9.21 25.55 6.05
N ALA A 389 -9.27 25.96 4.79
CA ALA A 389 -8.09 26.38 4.03
C ALA A 389 -7.35 27.57 4.67
N GLU A 390 -8.07 28.50 5.31
CA GLU A 390 -7.52 29.67 6.01
C GLU A 390 -6.55 29.32 7.14
N ASP A 391 -6.76 28.18 7.83
CA ASP A 391 -5.92 27.74 8.95
C ASP A 391 -4.55 27.20 8.53
N THR A 392 -4.34 26.94 7.23
CA THR A 392 -3.13 26.29 6.69
C THR A 392 -1.85 27.03 7.05
N LEU A 393 -1.80 28.35 6.84
CA LEU A 393 -0.60 29.14 7.14
C LEU A 393 -0.39 29.31 8.65
N TYR A 394 -1.46 29.33 9.45
CA TYR A 394 -1.35 29.38 10.90
C TYR A 394 -0.70 28.10 11.45
N ILE A 395 -1.21 26.92 11.06
CA ILE A 395 -0.67 25.62 11.48
C ILE A 395 0.78 25.45 10.98
N TYR A 396 1.05 25.76 9.71
CA TYR A 396 2.38 25.67 9.13
C TYR A 396 3.41 26.52 9.90
N ASN A 397 3.12 27.80 10.16
CA ASN A 397 4.02 28.69 10.87
C ASN A 397 4.26 28.28 12.33
N LYS A 398 3.31 27.60 12.98
CA LYS A 398 3.48 27.04 14.32
C LYS A 398 4.41 25.84 14.31
N LEU A 399 4.19 24.90 13.40
CA LEU A 399 5.05 23.72 13.21
C LEU A 399 6.48 24.12 12.86
N LEU A 400 6.66 25.03 11.87
CA LEU A 400 7.96 25.51 11.41
C LEU A 400 8.80 26.14 12.53
N LYS A 401 8.17 26.89 13.46
CA LYS A 401 8.86 27.45 14.64
C LYS A 401 9.36 26.40 15.64
N SER A 402 8.80 25.19 15.60
CA SER A 402 9.22 24.06 16.44
C SER A 402 10.10 23.03 15.70
N GLN A 403 10.41 23.29 14.43
CA GLN A 403 11.09 22.36 13.54
C GLN A 403 12.47 21.97 14.07
N ASP A 404 12.73 20.67 14.09
CA ASP A 404 14.06 20.12 14.27
C ASP A 404 14.56 19.59 12.92
N SER A 405 15.27 20.45 12.18
CA SER A 405 15.79 20.15 10.83
C SER A 405 16.76 18.97 10.78
N SER A 406 17.23 18.45 11.93
CA SER A 406 18.02 17.21 12.02
C SER A 406 17.16 15.93 12.00
N LYS A 407 15.82 16.09 12.12
CA LYS A 407 14.86 14.98 12.23
C LYS A 407 13.73 15.05 11.21
N TYR A 408 13.28 16.25 10.84
CA TYR A 408 12.22 16.46 9.85
C TYR A 408 12.22 17.90 9.31
N LYS A 409 11.61 18.07 8.13
CA LYS A 409 11.33 19.36 7.50
C LYS A 409 9.84 19.52 7.27
N VAL A 410 9.32 20.71 7.56
CA VAL A 410 7.91 21.09 7.39
C VAL A 410 7.77 21.89 6.11
N TYR A 411 6.87 21.46 5.24
CA TYR A 411 6.57 22.09 3.95
C TYR A 411 5.08 22.43 3.86
N LEU A 412 4.76 23.57 3.24
CA LEU A 412 3.51 23.69 2.52
C LEU A 412 3.61 22.85 1.25
N LYS A 413 2.53 22.20 0.83
CA LYS A 413 2.54 21.30 -0.35
C LYS A 413 3.21 21.92 -1.58
N LYS A 414 2.87 23.17 -1.90
CA LYS A 414 3.45 23.94 -3.02
C LYS A 414 4.97 24.17 -2.96
N ASP A 415 5.56 24.09 -1.76
CA ASP A 415 6.97 24.38 -1.49
C ASP A 415 7.80 23.07 -1.31
N VAL A 416 7.17 21.89 -1.45
CA VAL A 416 7.85 20.59 -1.54
C VAL A 416 8.78 20.57 -2.77
N PRO A 417 10.01 20.05 -2.66
CA PRO A 417 10.96 19.99 -3.79
C PRO A 417 10.35 19.37 -5.04
N LYS A 418 10.30 20.14 -6.15
CA LYS A 418 9.60 19.74 -7.39
C LYS A 418 10.03 18.38 -7.94
N ARG A 419 11.29 17.97 -7.73
CA ARG A 419 11.84 16.66 -8.14
C ARG A 419 11.16 15.44 -7.49
N LEU A 420 10.39 15.64 -6.40
CA LEU A 420 9.66 14.58 -5.72
C LEU A 420 8.31 14.28 -6.40
N PHE A 421 7.82 15.15 -7.29
CA PHE A 421 6.51 15.01 -7.97
C PHE A 421 5.38 14.67 -6.98
N PHE A 422 5.34 15.43 -5.89
CA PHE A 422 4.45 15.22 -4.74
C PHE A 422 3.89 16.56 -4.20
N ASN A 423 3.51 17.47 -5.11
CA ASN A 423 2.92 18.76 -4.78
C ASN A 423 1.55 19.05 -5.44
N GLN A 424 1.03 18.13 -6.26
CA GLN A 424 -0.25 18.25 -6.95
C GLN A 424 -1.33 17.28 -6.40
N GLY A 425 -2.56 17.43 -6.88
CA GLY A 425 -3.69 16.58 -6.50
C GLY A 425 -4.31 16.90 -5.13
N ALA A 426 -5.58 16.50 -4.94
CA ALA A 426 -6.36 16.77 -3.72
C ALA A 426 -6.01 15.84 -2.55
N ARG A 427 -5.51 14.64 -2.84
CA ARG A 427 -5.16 13.60 -1.84
C ARG A 427 -3.91 13.97 -1.04
N ILE A 428 -2.96 14.69 -1.64
CA ILE A 428 -1.74 15.14 -0.94
C ILE A 428 -2.12 16.29 0.02
N PRO A 429 -1.89 16.16 1.34
CA PRO A 429 -2.29 17.18 2.31
C PRO A 429 -1.61 18.54 2.09
N PRO A 430 -2.26 19.67 2.42
CA PRO A 430 -1.70 21.02 2.30
C PRO A 430 -0.41 21.28 3.09
N ILE A 431 -0.19 20.55 4.20
CA ILE A 431 1.00 20.63 5.04
C ILE A 431 1.63 19.25 5.13
N LEU A 432 2.94 19.16 4.91
CA LEU A 432 3.71 17.92 4.96
C LEU A 432 4.88 18.06 5.94
N ILE A 433 5.11 17.02 6.74
CA ILE A 433 6.22 16.87 7.67
C ILE A 433 7.04 15.68 7.15
N ILE A 434 8.06 15.98 6.34
CA ILE A 434 8.93 14.98 5.74
C ILE A 434 10.03 14.66 6.75
N ALA A 435 10.11 13.40 7.18
CA ALA A 435 11.11 12.93 8.13
C ALA A 435 12.46 12.72 7.42
N GLU A 436 13.54 13.18 8.05
CA GLU A 436 14.90 12.92 7.61
C GLU A 436 15.34 11.54 8.10
N LYS A 437 15.97 10.74 7.25
CA LYS A 437 16.57 9.48 7.67
C LYS A 437 17.57 9.70 8.82
N PRO A 438 17.57 8.89 9.91
CA PRO A 438 16.82 7.65 10.12
C PRO A 438 15.52 7.81 10.91
N TYR A 439 14.98 9.03 11.04
CA TYR A 439 13.78 9.33 11.82
C TYR A 439 12.50 9.00 11.07
N PHE A 440 11.40 8.79 11.81
CA PHE A 440 10.07 8.57 11.23
C PHE A 440 8.98 9.12 12.17
N ILE A 441 7.86 9.56 11.61
CA ILE A 441 6.77 10.15 12.36
C ILE A 441 5.79 9.08 12.85
N THR A 442 5.42 9.15 14.12
CA THR A 442 4.36 8.35 14.76
C THR A 442 3.33 9.27 15.40
N TYR A 443 2.11 8.80 15.69
CA TYR A 443 1.16 9.61 16.49
C TYR A 443 1.70 9.86 17.92
N TYR A 444 2.00 8.77 18.64
CA TYR A 444 2.44 8.81 20.04
C TYR A 444 3.94 8.53 20.16
N PRO A 445 4.59 8.93 21.27
CA PRO A 445 5.96 8.50 21.56
C PRO A 445 6.01 6.98 21.61
N ALA A 446 6.90 6.37 20.82
CA ALA A 446 7.29 4.99 21.03
C ALA A 446 7.89 4.87 22.45
N LYS A 447 7.54 3.80 23.17
CA LYS A 447 7.98 3.61 24.57
C LYS A 447 8.66 2.27 24.71
N SER A 448 9.77 2.23 25.46
CA SER A 448 10.13 1.01 26.15
C SER A 448 9.07 0.71 27.22
N SER A 449 8.49 -0.48 27.21
CA SER A 449 7.40 -0.86 28.12
C SER A 449 7.74 -2.14 28.86
N SER A 450 7.99 -2.05 30.17
CA SER A 450 8.26 -3.21 31.03
C SER A 450 7.12 -4.23 31.08
N SER A 451 5.90 -3.83 30.72
CA SER A 451 4.69 -4.66 30.66
C SER A 451 4.31 -5.11 29.25
N ALA A 452 5.05 -4.71 28.20
CA ALA A 452 4.84 -5.26 26.87
C ALA A 452 4.98 -6.79 26.91
N LYS A 453 3.93 -7.49 26.47
CA LYS A 453 4.09 -8.88 26.03
C LYS A 453 4.80 -8.80 24.70
N ASP A 454 6.00 -9.34 24.61
CA ASP A 454 6.57 -9.67 23.31
C ASP A 454 5.52 -10.54 22.59
N SER A 455 5.00 -10.03 21.47
CA SER A 455 4.25 -10.87 20.55
C SER A 455 5.18 -12.03 20.24
N LYS A 456 4.76 -13.28 20.53
CA LYS A 456 5.56 -14.46 20.21
C LYS A 456 5.72 -14.49 18.70
N ASN A 457 6.82 -13.92 18.21
CA ASN A 457 7.20 -13.97 16.81
C ASN A 457 7.39 -15.44 16.49
N ARG A 458 6.44 -16.03 15.75
CA ARG A 458 6.43 -17.46 15.40
C ARG A 458 7.42 -17.78 14.29
N TYR A 459 8.65 -17.27 14.43
CA TYR A 459 9.81 -17.70 13.66
C TYR A 459 10.49 -18.84 14.42
N GLY A 460 10.24 -20.07 13.94
CA GLY A 460 10.83 -21.30 14.47
C GLY A 460 10.01 -21.96 15.59
N HIS A 461 9.16 -22.92 15.23
CA HIS A 461 8.65 -23.92 16.17
C HIS A 461 9.10 -25.32 15.72
N LYS A 462 9.90 -25.99 16.55
CA LYS A 462 10.13 -27.44 16.43
C LYS A 462 8.84 -28.17 16.87
N ASN A 463 8.47 -29.25 16.19
CA ASN A 463 7.32 -30.06 16.61
C ASN A 463 7.71 -31.06 17.72
N SER A 464 6.71 -31.76 18.27
CA SER A 464 6.87 -32.78 19.32
C SER A 464 7.68 -34.03 18.92
N LYS A 465 8.27 -34.06 17.71
CA LYS A 465 9.15 -35.14 17.22
C LYS A 465 10.60 -34.66 16.95
N GLY A 466 10.98 -33.47 17.43
CA GLY A 466 12.37 -33.01 17.47
C GLY A 466 13.02 -32.65 16.12
N LYS A 467 12.35 -32.87 14.98
CA LYS A 467 12.85 -32.44 13.67
C LYS A 467 12.73 -30.92 13.52
N GLU A 468 13.80 -30.29 13.05
CA GLU A 468 13.77 -28.90 12.62
C GLU A 468 12.93 -28.77 11.34
N LYS A 469 11.81 -28.07 11.47
CA LYS A 469 10.99 -27.67 10.33
C LYS A 469 11.40 -26.26 9.93
N TRP A 470 12.44 -26.16 9.11
CA TRP A 470 12.74 -24.92 8.39
C TRP A 470 11.60 -24.70 7.39
N PHE A 471 10.68 -23.79 7.77
CA PHE A 471 9.54 -23.28 7.00
C PHE A 471 8.50 -24.30 6.51
N SER A 472 7.32 -24.30 7.17
CA SER A 472 6.10 -24.84 6.55
C SER A 472 5.69 -23.93 5.38
N HIS A 473 5.01 -24.48 4.37
CA HIS A 473 4.37 -23.72 3.28
C HIS A 473 3.11 -22.94 3.75
N THR A 474 3.10 -22.47 5.01
CA THR A 474 1.94 -21.90 5.72
C THR A 474 2.36 -20.92 6.82
N ASN A 475 3.54 -20.32 6.71
CA ASN A 475 3.90 -19.21 7.59
C ASN A 475 3.30 -17.95 6.95
N SER A 476 2.13 -17.51 7.44
CA SER A 476 1.57 -16.22 7.07
C SER A 476 2.62 -15.15 7.37
N PHE A 477 3.18 -14.55 6.33
CA PHE A 477 3.95 -13.32 6.47
C PHE A 477 2.90 -12.26 6.78
N ASN A 478 2.67 -11.97 8.06
CA ASN A 478 1.90 -10.77 8.44
C ASN A 478 2.52 -9.61 7.62
N ASP A 479 1.71 -8.96 6.77
CA ASP A 479 2.19 -8.12 5.66
C ASP A 479 3.39 -7.23 6.01
N ALA A 480 4.20 -6.91 5.00
CA ALA A 480 5.06 -5.72 4.90
C ALA A 480 4.70 -4.60 5.91
N ASP A 481 3.54 -3.94 5.73
CA ASP A 481 3.06 -2.86 6.62
C ASP A 481 2.30 -3.34 7.89
N THR A 482 2.54 -4.54 8.42
CA THR A 482 2.14 -4.90 9.79
C THR A 482 3.23 -4.49 10.76
N PHE A 483 3.27 -3.16 10.98
CA PHE A 483 4.31 -2.48 11.72
C PHE A 483 4.74 -3.19 13.00
N PRO A 484 6.05 -3.28 13.26
CA PRO A 484 6.55 -3.86 14.49
C PRO A 484 5.93 -3.12 15.67
N ASN A 485 5.49 -3.87 16.68
CA ASN A 485 4.92 -3.28 17.90
C ASN A 485 5.93 -2.29 18.52
N PHE A 486 5.67 -0.98 18.37
CA PHE A 486 6.55 0.10 18.83
C PHE A 486 6.68 0.17 20.37
N TYR A 487 6.02 -0.74 21.08
CA TYR A 487 6.14 -0.99 22.51
C TYR A 487 6.91 -2.30 22.76
N SER A 488 8.24 -2.22 22.75
CA SER A 488 9.16 -3.30 23.13
C SER A 488 9.68 -3.09 24.55
N LYS A 489 10.19 -4.13 25.23
CA LYS A 489 10.94 -3.95 26.50
C LYS A 489 12.32 -3.34 26.27
N THR A 490 12.95 -3.68 25.15
CA THR A 490 14.30 -3.29 24.75
C THR A 490 14.28 -2.39 23.51
N PRO A 491 15.31 -1.55 23.30
CA PRO A 491 15.47 -0.85 22.03
C PRO A 491 15.47 -1.84 20.86
N LYS A 492 14.71 -1.54 19.80
CA LYS A 492 14.55 -2.42 18.64
C LYS A 492 15.10 -1.76 17.38
N THR A 493 15.86 -2.52 16.60
CA THR A 493 16.21 -2.21 15.22
C THR A 493 15.09 -2.70 14.29
N LEU A 494 14.64 -1.84 13.37
CA LEU A 494 13.61 -2.15 12.38
C LEU A 494 13.98 -1.49 11.04
N GLY A 495 13.42 -2.06 9.98
CA GLY A 495 13.38 -1.44 8.66
C GLY A 495 12.36 -0.32 8.59
N VAL A 496 12.72 0.77 7.91
CA VAL A 496 11.83 1.85 7.48
C VAL A 496 12.18 2.25 6.05
N HIS A 497 11.16 2.51 5.24
CA HIS A 497 11.24 3.04 3.89
C HIS A 497 10.19 4.16 3.75
N GLY A 498 10.11 4.79 2.58
CA GLY A 498 9.25 5.94 2.30
C GLY A 498 9.96 7.29 2.28
N TYR A 499 11.27 7.31 2.60
CA TYR A 499 12.16 8.47 2.55
C TYR A 499 12.32 9.07 1.15
N ASP A 500 13.13 10.13 1.06
CA ASP A 500 13.54 10.77 -0.19
C ASP A 500 13.99 9.73 -1.22
N ASN A 501 13.53 9.86 -2.46
CA ASN A 501 13.77 8.84 -3.48
C ASN A 501 15.19 8.82 -4.05
N LEU A 502 16.00 9.84 -3.76
CA LEU A 502 17.43 9.87 -4.09
C LEU A 502 18.32 9.32 -2.97
N ASP A 503 17.74 8.92 -1.83
CA ASP A 503 18.48 8.37 -0.70
C ASP A 503 18.99 6.95 -1.05
N ASP A 504 20.28 6.68 -0.83
CA ASP A 504 20.94 5.43 -1.24
C ASP A 504 20.32 4.17 -0.63
N ASP A 505 19.65 4.32 0.52
CA ASP A 505 18.87 3.26 1.15
C ASP A 505 17.57 2.92 0.43
N MET A 506 16.98 3.87 -0.30
CA MET A 506 15.70 3.70 -1.01
C MET A 506 15.88 3.22 -2.45
N ARG A 507 17.11 3.20 -2.97
CA ARG A 507 17.44 2.65 -4.30
C ARG A 507 16.93 1.21 -4.44
N SER A 508 16.02 1.02 -5.38
CA SER A 508 15.38 -0.25 -5.74
C SER A 508 16.16 -0.98 -6.85
N ILE A 509 15.73 -2.16 -7.27
CA ILE A 509 16.40 -2.95 -8.31
C ILE A 509 15.62 -2.99 -9.62
N PHE A 510 16.35 -3.18 -10.72
CA PHE A 510 15.83 -3.62 -12.01
C PHE A 510 16.82 -4.64 -12.59
N ILE A 511 16.31 -5.75 -13.10
CA ILE A 511 17.03 -6.74 -13.91
C ILE A 511 16.12 -7.11 -15.06
N ALA A 512 16.63 -7.24 -16.28
CA ALA A 512 15.85 -7.79 -17.39
C ALA A 512 16.65 -8.76 -18.26
N HIS A 513 16.01 -9.82 -18.73
CA HIS A 513 16.63 -10.88 -19.51
C HIS A 513 15.62 -11.47 -20.50
N GLY A 514 16.07 -11.78 -21.72
CA GLY A 514 15.22 -12.35 -22.76
C GLY A 514 15.60 -11.88 -24.16
N ASN A 515 15.00 -12.53 -25.15
CA ASN A 515 15.35 -12.33 -26.55
C ASN A 515 15.05 -10.91 -27.09
N LYS A 516 14.09 -10.15 -26.51
CA LYS A 516 13.75 -8.77 -26.92
C LYS A 516 14.68 -7.71 -26.33
N PHE A 517 15.46 -8.03 -25.29
CA PHE A 517 16.42 -7.08 -24.70
C PHE A 517 17.75 -7.03 -25.48
N ARG A 518 18.40 -5.87 -25.45
CA ARG A 518 19.76 -5.68 -25.94
C ARG A 518 20.75 -6.12 -24.86
N SER A 519 21.16 -7.38 -24.84
CA SER A 519 22.32 -7.78 -24.03
C SER A 519 23.49 -6.86 -24.39
N PRO A 520 24.08 -6.12 -23.43
CA PRO A 520 25.21 -5.27 -23.70
C PRO A 520 26.37 -6.15 -24.16
N LYS A 521 27.00 -5.79 -25.28
CA LYS A 521 28.24 -6.44 -25.69
C LYS A 521 29.25 -6.23 -24.57
N SER A 522 29.80 -7.34 -24.06
CA SER A 522 30.73 -7.36 -22.93
C SER A 522 31.86 -6.34 -23.11
N ASN A 523 31.69 -5.18 -22.50
CA ASN A 523 32.75 -4.21 -22.32
C ASN A 523 33.50 -4.60 -21.04
N LYS A 524 34.82 -4.42 -21.06
CA LYS A 524 35.79 -4.90 -20.07
C LYS A 524 35.72 -4.16 -18.72
N SER A 525 34.52 -3.95 -18.19
CA SER A 525 34.31 -3.33 -16.88
C SER A 525 34.40 -4.39 -15.78
N HIS A 526 35.04 -4.04 -14.67
CA HIS A 526 35.11 -4.88 -13.47
C HIS A 526 33.86 -4.72 -12.58
N THR A 527 32.79 -4.11 -13.10
CA THR A 527 31.54 -3.81 -12.38
C THR A 527 30.54 -4.96 -12.51
N LEU A 528 29.72 -5.14 -11.47
CA LEU A 528 28.60 -6.09 -11.47
C LEU A 528 27.51 -5.70 -12.51
N PHE A 529 27.30 -4.40 -12.62
CA PHE A 529 26.24 -3.76 -13.42
C PHE A 529 26.74 -3.39 -14.81
N ASN A 530 25.82 -3.38 -15.77
CA ASN A 530 26.10 -3.21 -17.20
C ASN A 530 25.23 -2.13 -17.89
N PHE A 531 24.43 -1.40 -17.09
CA PHE A 531 23.55 -0.32 -17.53
C PHE A 531 23.55 0.79 -16.44
N PRO A 532 23.38 2.09 -16.77
CA PRO A 532 23.21 3.15 -15.77
C PRO A 532 21.91 2.96 -14.96
N HIS A 533 21.65 3.81 -13.97
CA HIS A 533 20.36 3.76 -13.27
C HIS A 533 19.19 4.15 -14.18
N ILE A 534 17.98 3.72 -13.82
CA ILE A 534 16.70 4.15 -14.42
C ILE A 534 15.74 4.67 -13.35
N ASN A 535 14.59 5.21 -13.75
CA ASN A 535 13.50 5.57 -12.84
C ASN A 535 12.37 4.54 -12.96
N ASN A 536 11.61 4.31 -11.90
CA ASN A 536 10.52 3.32 -11.93
C ASN A 536 9.37 3.68 -12.89
N VAL A 537 9.18 4.97 -13.20
CA VAL A 537 8.28 5.44 -14.28
C VAL A 537 8.67 4.92 -15.67
N ASP A 538 9.95 4.58 -15.91
CA ASP A 538 10.43 4.11 -17.21
C ASP A 538 9.93 2.69 -17.53
N VAL A 539 9.60 1.89 -16.50
CA VAL A 539 9.26 0.46 -16.62
C VAL A 539 7.99 0.24 -17.44
N TYR A 540 6.98 1.11 -17.31
CA TYR A 540 5.74 1.01 -18.09
C TYR A 540 5.99 1.06 -19.60
N ASN A 541 6.85 1.96 -20.07
CA ASN A 541 7.18 2.06 -21.50
C ASN A 541 8.02 0.87 -21.98
N ILE A 542 8.85 0.28 -21.10
CA ILE A 542 9.57 -0.98 -21.39
C ILE A 542 8.56 -2.11 -21.58
N LEU A 543 7.61 -2.28 -20.66
CA LEU A 543 6.58 -3.31 -20.74
C LEU A 543 5.68 -3.15 -21.97
N ALA A 544 5.17 -1.93 -22.21
CA ALA A 544 4.37 -1.62 -23.39
C ALA A 544 5.12 -1.96 -24.68
N LYS A 545 6.42 -1.65 -24.77
CA LYS A 545 7.21 -2.03 -25.93
C LYS A 545 7.42 -3.53 -26.06
N LEU A 546 7.58 -4.27 -24.97
CA LEU A 546 7.81 -5.72 -25.03
C LEU A 546 6.56 -6.51 -25.50
N ILE A 547 5.36 -6.02 -25.18
CA ILE A 547 4.08 -6.56 -25.68
C ILE A 547 3.61 -5.90 -26.99
N ASP A 548 4.45 -5.04 -27.58
CA ASP A 548 4.25 -4.29 -28.83
C ASP A 548 2.95 -3.47 -28.93
N VAL A 549 2.68 -2.69 -27.88
CA VAL A 549 1.59 -1.70 -27.86
C VAL A 549 2.12 -0.28 -27.70
N SER A 550 1.34 0.70 -28.15
CA SER A 550 1.57 2.10 -27.81
C SER A 550 1.24 2.35 -26.33
N PRO A 551 2.17 2.90 -25.53
CA PRO A 551 1.89 3.26 -24.14
C PRO A 551 0.89 4.43 -24.06
N ALA A 552 0.05 4.44 -23.02
CA ALA A 552 -0.75 5.61 -22.66
C ALA A 552 0.17 6.78 -22.22
N PRO A 553 -0.29 8.04 -22.26
CA PRO A 553 0.51 9.19 -21.81
C PRO A 553 0.99 9.02 -20.35
N ASN A 554 2.30 9.09 -20.15
CA ASN A 554 2.96 8.82 -18.87
C ASN A 554 4.23 9.67 -18.67
N ASN A 555 4.93 9.50 -17.55
CA ASN A 555 6.11 10.28 -17.15
C ASN A 555 7.45 9.60 -17.47
N GLY A 556 7.46 8.35 -17.94
CA GLY A 556 8.69 7.61 -18.27
C GLY A 556 9.34 8.05 -19.59
N SER A 557 10.66 7.83 -19.69
CA SER A 557 11.46 8.23 -20.84
C SER A 557 11.53 7.17 -21.94
N ILE A 558 11.18 7.57 -23.17
CA ILE A 558 11.32 6.72 -24.35
C ILE A 558 12.79 6.40 -24.70
N SER A 559 13.76 7.23 -24.27
CA SER A 559 15.18 6.98 -24.54
C SER A 559 15.72 5.76 -23.78
N VAL A 560 15.20 5.50 -22.58
CA VAL A 560 15.51 4.29 -21.81
C VAL A 560 15.07 3.05 -22.58
N VAL A 561 13.82 3.02 -23.07
CA VAL A 561 13.32 1.92 -23.91
C VAL A 561 14.16 1.73 -25.17
N GLN A 562 14.51 2.82 -25.87
CA GLN A 562 15.33 2.78 -27.08
C GLN A 562 16.76 2.28 -26.84
N SER A 563 17.27 2.36 -25.61
CA SER A 563 18.60 1.86 -25.24
C SER A 563 18.58 0.43 -24.69
N MET A 564 17.49 -0.01 -24.05
CA MET A 564 17.34 -1.36 -23.49
C MET A 564 16.73 -2.39 -24.45
N VAL A 565 15.71 -2.00 -25.23
CA VAL A 565 14.89 -2.95 -26.01
C VAL A 565 15.33 -2.93 -27.48
N LYS A 566 15.40 -4.10 -28.12
CA LYS A 566 15.69 -4.21 -29.55
C LYS A 566 14.58 -3.53 -30.35
N LYS A 567 14.92 -2.96 -31.50
CA LYS A 567 13.89 -2.60 -32.49
C LYS A 567 13.30 -3.93 -33.00
N PHE A 568 11.99 -4.03 -33.04
CA PHE A 568 11.34 -5.04 -33.89
C PHE A 568 11.56 -4.61 -35.35
N VAL A 569 11.75 -5.59 -36.22
CA VAL A 569 12.04 -5.44 -37.65
C VAL A 569 10.79 -5.83 -38.42
#